data_AF-A0A9E3NCV0-F1
#
_entry.id   AF-A0A9E3NCV0-F1
#
_cell.length_a   1.000
_cell.length_b   1.000
_cell.length_c   1.000
_cell.angle_alpha   90.00
_cell.angle_beta   90.00
_cell.angle_gamma   90.00
#
_symmetry.space_group_name_H-M   'P 1'
#
loop_
_entity.id
_entity.type
_entity.pdbx_description
1 polymer ?
#
loop_
_entity_poly.entity_id
_entity_poly.type
_entity_poly.pdbx_seq_one_letter_code
_entity_poly.pdbx_strand_id
1 'polypeptide(L)'
;MKYILATLLLWGMGFATNAQDIDLFNSQGSPKAFISSDLTIYSWDGTPTAYIHQKGGIWYVYAFSGKHLGFYKNGAILNEQGKTVGAAEGKNPFIQVSAQDFPPKGEKQPTPNKQPRKAASSLAKTQPLTLEKAALVQTLVDY
;
A
#
# COMPACT_ATOMS: atom_id res chain seq x y z
N MET A 1 -3.56 13.07 -55.79
CA MET A 1 -3.51 12.22 -54.59
C MET A 1 -2.35 12.68 -53.71
N LYS A 2 -2.57 13.55 -52.72
CA LYS A 2 -1.47 14.26 -52.03
C LYS A 2 -1.57 14.28 -50.50
N TYR A 3 -2.50 13.51 -49.92
CA TYR A 3 -2.78 13.52 -48.48
C TYR A 3 -2.66 12.16 -47.78
N ILE A 4 -2.16 11.12 -48.46
CA ILE A 4 -2.05 9.77 -47.88
C ILE A 4 -0.90 9.66 -46.85
N LEU A 5 0.06 10.60 -46.83
CA LEU A 5 1.13 10.62 -45.83
C LEU A 5 0.75 11.25 -44.48
N ALA A 6 -0.35 12.01 -44.38
CA ALA A 6 -0.72 12.71 -43.16
C ALA A 6 -1.43 11.83 -42.12
N THR A 7 -2.00 10.70 -42.53
CA THR A 7 -2.78 9.81 -41.64
C THR A 7 -1.92 8.84 -40.82
N LEU A 8 -0.65 8.62 -41.21
CA LEU A 8 0.26 7.71 -40.48
C LEU A 8 0.89 8.35 -39.23
N LEU A 9 0.79 9.67 -39.06
CA LEU A 9 1.42 10.37 -37.94
C LEU A 9 0.54 10.45 -36.68
N LEU A 10 -0.75 10.11 -36.77
CA LEU A 10 -1.69 10.14 -35.63
C LEU A 10 -1.79 8.83 -34.84
N TRP A 11 -1.14 7.75 -35.26
CA TRP A 11 -1.17 6.45 -34.55
C TRP A 11 0.01 6.23 -33.59
N GLY A 12 0.90 7.23 -33.44
CA GLY A 12 2.07 7.15 -32.57
C GLY A 12 1.88 7.80 -31.19
N MET A 13 0.72 8.39 -30.91
CA MET A 13 0.48 9.08 -29.64
C MET A 13 0.13 8.05 -28.56
N GLY A 14 1.16 7.38 -28.06
CA GLY A 14 1.04 6.47 -26.92
C GLY A 14 0.44 7.22 -25.74
N PHE A 15 -0.73 6.78 -25.28
CA PHE A 15 -1.32 7.26 -24.04
C PHE A 15 -0.41 6.82 -22.89
N ALA A 16 0.35 7.75 -22.32
CA ALA A 16 1.04 7.51 -21.06
C ALA A 16 -0.03 7.35 -19.97
N THR A 17 -0.33 6.11 -19.59
CA THR A 17 -1.17 5.84 -18.43
C THR A 17 -0.35 6.20 -17.19
N ASN A 18 -0.57 7.39 -16.63
CA ASN A 18 -0.11 7.67 -15.27
C ASN A 18 -0.91 6.74 -14.34
N ALA A 19 -0.25 5.68 -13.86
CA ALA A 19 -0.84 4.78 -12.89
C ALA A 19 -1.17 5.60 -11.63
N GLN A 20 -2.47 5.71 -11.33
CA GLN A 20 -2.95 6.44 -10.18
C GLN A 20 -2.57 5.70 -8.90
N ASP A 21 -2.24 6.45 -7.86
CA ASP A 21 -1.97 5.90 -6.54
C ASP A 21 -3.25 5.28 -5.95
N ILE A 22 -3.10 4.19 -5.22
CA ILE A 22 -4.22 3.51 -4.54
C ILE A 22 -4.29 4.00 -3.10
N ASP A 23 -5.38 4.67 -2.76
CA ASP A 23 -5.58 5.19 -1.40
C ASP A 23 -5.92 4.10 -0.41
N LEU A 24 -5.32 4.17 0.77
CA LEU A 24 -5.52 3.24 1.87
C LEU A 24 -6.18 3.97 3.04
N PHE A 25 -7.35 3.47 3.39
CA PHE A 25 -8.19 4.00 4.44
C PHE A 25 -8.10 3.12 5.68
N ASN A 26 -8.16 3.75 6.86
CA ASN A 26 -8.26 3.05 8.13
C ASN A 26 -9.71 2.58 8.40
N SER A 27 -9.95 1.95 9.56
CA SER A 27 -11.29 1.46 9.93
C SER A 27 -12.33 2.56 10.13
N GLN A 28 -11.92 3.82 10.31
CA GLN A 28 -12.80 4.97 10.46
C GLN A 28 -13.12 5.63 9.10
N GLY A 29 -12.60 5.09 8.00
CA GLY A 29 -12.76 5.67 6.66
C GLY A 29 -11.88 6.90 6.41
N SER A 30 -10.89 7.18 7.26
CA SER A 30 -9.91 8.23 6.98
C SER A 30 -8.77 7.67 6.11
N PRO A 31 -8.39 8.34 5.01
CA PRO A 31 -7.20 7.99 4.25
C PRO A 31 -5.96 8.27 5.11
N LYS A 32 -5.07 7.29 5.17
CA LYS A 32 -3.86 7.36 6.02
C LYS A 32 -2.59 7.06 5.25
N ALA A 33 -2.71 6.37 4.14
CA ALA A 33 -1.59 6.02 3.29
C ALA A 33 -2.06 5.88 1.84
N PHE A 34 -1.12 5.75 0.91
CA PHE A 34 -1.39 5.40 -0.47
C PHE A 34 -0.28 4.52 -1.03
N ILE A 35 -0.63 3.63 -1.96
CA ILE A 35 0.29 2.75 -2.67
C ILE A 35 0.59 3.41 -4.00
N SER A 36 1.86 3.73 -4.20
CA SER A 36 2.39 4.26 -5.45
C SER A 36 2.57 3.16 -6.50
N SER A 37 2.68 3.55 -7.76
CA SER A 37 2.86 2.64 -8.90
C SER A 37 4.12 1.75 -8.81
N ASP A 38 5.14 2.19 -8.07
CA ASP A 38 6.36 1.44 -7.75
C ASP A 38 6.21 0.46 -6.56
N LEU A 39 4.98 0.29 -6.08
CA LEU A 39 4.61 -0.53 -4.93
C LEU A 39 5.19 -0.04 -3.58
N THR A 40 5.62 1.22 -3.53
CA THR A 40 5.95 1.89 -2.26
C THR A 40 4.67 2.36 -1.59
N ILE A 41 4.58 2.15 -0.27
CA ILE A 41 3.52 2.66 0.58
C ILE A 41 4.02 3.94 1.22
N TYR A 42 3.30 5.02 0.95
CA TYR A 42 3.52 6.34 1.52
C TYR A 42 2.43 6.63 2.53
N SER A 43 2.78 7.26 3.65
CA SER A 43 1.81 7.93 4.50
C SER A 43 1.12 9.06 3.73
N TRP A 44 -0.04 9.51 4.20
CA TRP A 44 -0.82 10.56 3.53
C TRP A 44 -0.05 11.87 3.34
N ASP A 45 0.94 12.14 4.19
CA ASP A 45 1.86 13.28 4.11
C ASP A 45 3.00 13.11 3.08
N GLY A 46 3.03 11.99 2.35
CA GLY A 46 4.06 11.69 1.36
C GLY A 46 5.33 11.05 1.92
N THR A 47 5.37 10.71 3.21
CA THR A 47 6.52 10.02 3.83
C THR A 47 6.51 8.52 3.48
N PRO A 48 7.58 7.94 2.90
CA PRO A 48 7.65 6.51 2.59
C PRO A 48 7.77 5.67 3.86
N THR A 49 6.85 4.72 4.06
CA THR A 49 6.78 3.90 5.29
C THR A 49 7.06 2.43 5.07
N ALA A 50 6.62 1.88 3.93
CA ALA A 50 6.77 0.47 3.61
C ALA A 50 6.79 0.25 2.08
N TYR A 51 6.99 -0.99 1.66
CA TYR A 51 6.88 -1.39 0.26
C TYR A 51 6.33 -2.81 0.14
N ILE A 52 5.69 -3.10 -0.99
CA ILE A 52 5.18 -4.43 -1.31
C ILE A 52 6.23 -5.19 -2.14
N HIS A 53 6.46 -6.44 -1.77
CA HIS A 53 7.37 -7.36 -2.44
C HIS A 53 6.64 -8.65 -2.79
N GLN A 54 6.58 -8.99 -4.07
CA GLN A 54 5.98 -10.23 -4.53
C GLN A 54 7.01 -11.36 -4.55
N LYS A 55 6.69 -12.50 -3.92
CA LYS A 55 7.47 -13.73 -3.99
C LYS A 55 6.55 -14.95 -3.93
N GLY A 56 6.64 -15.84 -4.91
CA GLY A 56 5.83 -17.07 -4.95
C GLY A 56 4.32 -16.81 -4.99
N GLY A 57 3.88 -15.74 -5.67
CA GLY A 57 2.47 -15.33 -5.73
C GLY A 57 1.94 -14.65 -4.46
N ILE A 58 2.75 -14.54 -3.41
CA ILE A 58 2.41 -13.85 -2.16
C ILE A 58 2.98 -12.42 -2.21
N TRP A 59 2.17 -11.46 -1.80
CA TRP A 59 2.54 -10.04 -1.75
C TRP A 59 2.82 -9.66 -0.31
N TYR A 60 4.09 -9.59 0.04
CA TYR A 60 4.57 -9.27 1.38
C TYR A 60 4.74 -7.76 1.54
N VAL A 61 4.43 -7.24 2.70
CA VAL A 61 4.65 -5.85 3.07
C VAL A 61 5.86 -5.77 3.97
N TYR A 62 6.83 -4.96 3.60
CA TYR A 62 8.08 -4.77 4.34
C TYR A 62 8.31 -3.31 4.67
N ALA A 63 8.82 -3.04 5.87
CA ALA A 63 9.43 -1.76 6.17
C ALA A 63 10.76 -1.63 5.41
N PHE A 64 11.20 -0.40 5.18
CA PHE A 64 12.53 -0.14 4.59
C PHE A 64 13.69 -0.69 5.43
N SER A 65 13.47 -0.89 6.73
CA SER A 65 14.40 -1.58 7.65
C SER A 65 14.54 -3.10 7.40
N GLY A 66 13.78 -3.65 6.44
CA GLY A 66 13.76 -5.08 6.13
C GLY A 66 12.83 -5.89 7.04
N LYS A 67 12.18 -5.28 8.04
CA LYS A 67 11.18 -5.93 8.89
C LYS A 67 9.93 -6.28 8.07
N HIS A 68 9.49 -7.53 8.16
CA HIS A 68 8.20 -7.96 7.63
C HIS A 68 7.07 -7.34 8.47
N LEU A 69 6.10 -6.72 7.81
CA LEU A 69 4.95 -6.07 8.46
C LEU A 69 3.65 -6.84 8.25
N GLY A 70 3.56 -7.64 7.19
CA GLY A 70 2.37 -8.42 6.86
C GLY A 70 2.20 -8.61 5.36
N PHE A 71 0.96 -8.56 4.88
CA PHE A 71 0.60 -8.97 3.53
C PHE A 71 -0.31 -7.95 2.85
N TYR A 72 -0.18 -7.82 1.53
CA TYR A 72 -1.17 -7.15 0.69
C TYR A 72 -2.04 -8.20 0.02
N LYS A 73 -3.35 -8.15 0.21
CA LYS A 73 -4.28 -9.13 -0.37
C LYS A 73 -5.61 -8.47 -0.65
N ASN A 74 -6.12 -8.64 -1.87
CA ASN A 74 -7.44 -8.18 -2.30
C ASN A 74 -7.69 -6.68 -2.05
N GLY A 75 -6.65 -5.84 -2.21
CA GLY A 75 -6.74 -4.40 -1.97
C GLY A 75 -6.67 -4.00 -0.50
N ALA A 76 -6.34 -4.91 0.41
CA ALA A 76 -6.15 -4.64 1.83
C ALA A 76 -4.73 -4.98 2.30
N ILE A 77 -4.23 -4.21 3.26
CA ILE A 77 -3.02 -4.50 4.02
C ILE A 77 -3.44 -5.24 5.30
N LEU A 78 -2.91 -6.44 5.48
CA LEU A 78 -3.07 -7.24 6.69
C LEU A 78 -1.74 -7.23 7.45
N ASN A 79 -1.79 -7.11 8.77
CA ASN A 79 -0.60 -7.29 9.59
C ASN A 79 -0.17 -8.77 9.66
N GLU A 80 0.91 -9.06 10.39
CA GLU A 80 1.42 -10.44 10.54
C GLU A 80 0.40 -11.41 11.17
N GLN A 81 -0.57 -10.90 11.92
CA GLN A 81 -1.66 -11.66 12.54
C GLN A 81 -2.89 -11.83 11.62
N GLY A 82 -2.86 -11.26 10.40
CA GLY A 82 -3.99 -11.32 9.47
C GLY A 82 -5.11 -10.32 9.76
N LYS A 83 -4.90 -9.34 10.65
CA LYS A 83 -5.85 -8.24 10.87
C LYS A 83 -5.65 -7.16 9.81
N THR A 84 -6.73 -6.72 9.18
CA THR A 84 -6.71 -5.57 8.26
C THR A 84 -6.31 -4.29 9.00
N VAL A 85 -5.29 -3.60 8.50
CA VAL A 85 -4.80 -2.31 9.02
C VAL A 85 -4.98 -1.17 8.02
N GLY A 86 -5.28 -1.47 6.77
CA GLY A 86 -5.66 -0.48 5.77
C GLY A 86 -6.33 -1.15 4.57
N ALA A 87 -7.27 -0.49 3.93
CA ALA A 87 -8.00 -1.02 2.79
C ALA A 87 -8.20 0.04 1.71
N ALA A 88 -8.11 -0.38 0.45
CA ALA A 88 -8.52 0.43 -0.67
C ALA A 88 -10.02 0.73 -0.64
N GLU A 89 -10.40 1.84 -1.26
CA GLU A 89 -11.80 2.21 -1.41
C GLU A 89 -12.63 1.06 -2.01
N GLY A 90 -13.83 0.85 -1.48
CA GLY A 90 -14.72 -0.23 -1.90
C GLY A 90 -14.27 -1.64 -1.47
N LYS A 91 -13.14 -1.82 -0.78
CA LYS A 91 -12.73 -3.11 -0.19
C LYS A 91 -13.20 -3.30 1.24
N ASN A 92 -13.72 -2.25 1.86
CA ASN A 92 -14.42 -2.31 3.14
C ASN A 92 -15.81 -1.65 2.95
N PRO A 93 -16.93 -2.39 3.13
CA PRO A 93 -18.28 -1.85 2.92
C PRO A 93 -18.65 -0.71 3.88
N PHE A 94 -17.89 -0.53 4.96
CA PHE A 94 -18.09 0.56 5.92
C PHE A 94 -17.38 1.86 5.54
N ILE A 95 -16.53 1.85 4.50
CA ILE A 95 -15.82 3.03 4.02
C ILE A 95 -16.63 3.63 2.88
N GLN A 96 -17.33 4.73 3.18
CA GLN A 96 -18.19 5.47 2.24
C GLN A 96 -17.67 6.88 1.94
N VAL A 97 -16.44 7.17 2.33
CA VAL A 97 -15.81 8.50 2.24
C VAL A 97 -14.76 8.48 1.15
N SER A 98 -14.79 9.51 0.30
CA SER A 98 -13.87 9.67 -0.81
C SER A 98 -12.57 10.27 -0.29
N ALA A 99 -11.41 9.85 -0.82
CA ALA A 99 -10.12 10.48 -0.47
C ALA A 99 -10.09 12.00 -0.76
N GLN A 100 -10.90 12.46 -1.72
CA GLN A 100 -11.06 13.86 -2.12
C GLN A 100 -11.71 14.72 -1.04
N ASP A 101 -12.38 14.12 -0.05
CA ASP A 101 -13.00 14.83 1.08
C ASP A 101 -11.97 15.17 2.19
N PHE A 102 -10.71 14.75 2.01
CA PHE A 102 -9.61 14.96 2.94
C PHE A 102 -8.57 15.95 2.37
N PRO A 103 -7.66 16.48 3.20
CA PRO A 103 -6.54 17.27 2.72
C PRO A 103 -5.80 16.54 1.58
N PRO A 104 -5.24 17.28 0.60
CA PRO A 104 -4.52 16.66 -0.50
C PRO A 104 -3.34 15.82 0.03
N LYS A 105 -3.01 14.75 -0.72
CA LYS A 105 -1.82 13.93 -0.45
C LYS A 105 -0.58 14.82 -0.46
N GLY A 106 0.32 14.59 0.49
CA GLY A 106 1.63 15.22 0.46
C GLY A 106 2.47 14.73 -0.72
N GLU A 107 3.46 15.54 -1.10
CA GLU A 107 4.40 15.18 -2.15
C GLU A 107 5.24 13.95 -1.75
N LYS A 108 5.40 13.01 -2.67
CA LYS A 108 6.19 11.79 -2.43
C LYS A 108 7.63 12.15 -2.09
N GLN A 109 8.06 11.84 -0.87
CA GLN A 109 9.44 12.02 -0.45
C GLN A 109 10.35 10.90 -1.01
N PRO A 110 11.67 11.12 -1.10
CA PRO A 110 12.62 10.11 -1.54
C PRO A 110 12.55 8.84 -0.67
N THR A 111 12.56 7.67 -1.31
CA THR A 111 12.50 6.39 -0.59
C THR A 111 13.84 6.07 0.08
N PRO A 112 13.83 5.56 1.34
CA PRO A 112 15.05 5.06 1.96
C PRO A 112 15.59 3.83 1.25
N ASN A 113 16.89 3.56 1.44
CA ASN A 113 17.50 2.33 0.95
C ASN A 113 16.85 1.11 1.64
N LYS A 114 16.40 0.14 0.82
CA LYS A 114 15.81 -1.11 1.29
C LYS A 114 16.90 -1.98 1.92
N GLN A 115 16.82 -2.20 3.23
CA GLN A 115 17.68 -3.13 3.95
C GLN A 115 17.33 -4.59 3.62
N PRO A 116 18.24 -5.56 3.87
CA PRO A 116 17.96 -6.98 3.67
C PRO A 116 16.68 -7.43 4.37
N ARG A 117 15.81 -8.12 3.64
CA ARG A 117 14.52 -8.60 4.17
C ARG A 117 14.74 -9.68 5.23
N LYS A 118 14.13 -9.49 6.39
CA LYS A 118 14.05 -10.51 7.44
C LYS A 118 12.91 -11.47 7.11
N ALA A 119 13.05 -12.73 7.51
CA ALA A 119 11.96 -13.70 7.33
C ALA A 119 10.69 -13.20 8.03
N ALA A 120 9.53 -13.44 7.41
CA ALA A 120 8.25 -13.25 8.10
C ALA A 120 8.30 -14.05 9.40
N SER A 121 7.88 -13.44 10.52
CA SER A 121 7.90 -14.18 11.79
C SER A 121 7.04 -15.44 11.65
N SER A 122 7.57 -16.58 12.09
CA SER A 122 6.90 -17.88 12.04
C SER A 122 5.64 -17.97 12.91
N LEU A 123 5.25 -16.88 13.58
CA LEU A 123 4.09 -16.75 14.46
C LEU A 123 2.75 -17.00 13.77
N ALA A 124 2.69 -16.98 12.43
CA ALA A 124 1.48 -17.34 11.70
C ALA A 124 1.19 -18.86 11.65
N LYS A 125 2.09 -19.74 12.13
CA LYS A 125 1.86 -21.19 12.03
C LYS A 125 1.64 -21.95 13.35
N THR A 126 2.03 -21.41 14.52
CA THR A 126 1.80 -22.10 15.80
C THR A 126 2.02 -21.14 16.97
N GLN A 127 0.96 -20.55 17.54
CA GLN A 127 0.92 -20.24 18.99
C GLN A 127 -0.49 -19.76 19.40
N PRO A 128 -1.15 -20.43 20.37
CA PRO A 128 -2.33 -19.87 21.01
C PRO A 128 -1.92 -18.60 21.80
N LEU A 129 -2.76 -17.57 21.69
CA LEU A 129 -2.65 -16.28 22.35
C LEU A 129 -2.47 -16.44 23.87
N THR A 130 -1.23 -16.33 24.36
CA THR A 130 -1.01 -16.06 25.78
C THR A 130 -1.08 -14.55 26.01
N LEU A 131 -1.89 -14.16 27.00
CA LEU A 131 -2.35 -12.80 27.30
C LEU A 131 -1.25 -11.76 27.57
N GLU A 132 0.03 -12.13 27.52
CA GLU A 132 1.11 -11.25 27.97
C GLU A 132 1.68 -10.32 26.87
N LYS A 133 1.34 -10.51 25.60
CA LYS A 133 1.83 -9.66 24.49
C LYS A 133 0.85 -8.61 23.97
N ALA A 134 -0.34 -8.51 24.56
CA ALA A 134 -1.34 -7.51 24.17
C ALA A 134 -0.88 -6.05 24.45
N ALA A 135 0.08 -5.84 25.37
CA ALA A 135 0.52 -4.50 25.74
C ALA A 135 1.39 -3.79 24.68
N LEU A 136 1.97 -4.51 23.72
CA LEU A 136 2.85 -3.91 22.69
C LEU A 136 2.12 -3.63 21.36
N VAL A 137 0.87 -4.07 21.24
CA VAL A 137 0.01 -3.85 20.05
C VAL A 137 -0.69 -2.49 20.09
N GLN A 138 -0.77 -1.87 21.27
CA GLN A 138 -1.52 -0.64 21.46
C GLN A 138 -0.86 0.59 20.82
N THR A 139 0.46 0.56 20.57
CA THR A 139 1.19 1.69 19.98
C THR A 139 1.03 1.81 18.45
N LEU A 140 0.29 0.90 17.80
CA LEU A 140 -0.03 0.96 16.36
C LEU A 140 -1.52 1.12 16.09
N VAL A 141 -2.34 1.34 17.12
CA VAL A 141 -3.80 1.59 17.00
C VAL A 141 -4.14 3.08 17.05
N ASP A 142 -3.20 3.93 17.48
CA ASP A 142 -3.38 5.40 17.59
C ASP A 142 -2.73 6.20 16.44
N TYR A 143 -2.69 5.66 15.22
CA TYR A 143 -2.31 6.40 14.01
C TYR A 143 -3.30 6.18 12.86
#